data_AF-A0A9I9DG48-F1
#
_entry.id   AF-A0A9I9DG48-F1
#
_cell.length_a   1.000
_cell.length_b   1.000
_cell.length_c   1.000
_cell.angle_alpha   90.00
_cell.angle_beta   90.00
_cell.angle_gamma   90.00
#
_symmetry.space_group_name_H-M   'P 1'
#
loop_
_entity.id
_entity.type
_entity.pdbx_description
1 polymer ?
#
loop_
_entity_poly.entity_id
_entity_poly.type
_entity_poly.pdbx_seq_one_letter_code
_entity_poly.pdbx_strand_id
1 'polypeptide(L)'
;MDNTVKIWSMKEFWTYVEKSFTWTDLPSKFPTKYVQFPVFIASVHSNYVDCSRWLGDFILSKSVDNEIVLWEPKMKEQSPGEGTVDILQKYPVPECDIWFIKFSCDFHYNAAAIGNSISCLATNSCQGIAT
;
A
#
# COMPACT_ATOMS: atom_id res chain seq x y z
N MET A 1 -1.65 -17.57 4.36
CA MET A 1 -2.17 -16.39 3.65
C MET A 1 -0.98 -15.52 3.30
N ASP A 2 -0.97 -14.84 2.14
CA ASP A 2 0.15 -13.98 1.73
C ASP A 2 0.27 -12.80 2.71
N ASN A 3 1.47 -12.53 3.22
CA ASN A 3 1.79 -11.44 4.15
C ASN A 3 2.59 -10.31 3.47
N THR A 4 2.67 -10.34 2.14
CA THR A 4 3.50 -9.40 1.38
C THR A 4 2.73 -8.19 0.86
N VAL A 5 3.43 -7.07 0.76
CA VAL A 5 3.03 -5.90 -0.02
C VAL A 5 3.82 -5.91 -1.32
N LYS A 6 3.13 -5.76 -2.46
CA LYS A 6 3.72 -5.78 -3.80
C LYS A 6 3.49 -4.44 -4.49
N ILE A 7 4.54 -3.90 -5.10
CA ILE A 7 4.49 -2.64 -5.83
C ILE A 7 4.56 -2.93 -7.33
N TRP A 8 3.68 -2.30 -8.10
CA TRP A 8 3.66 -2.38 -9.55
C TRP A 8 3.88 -0.99 -10.13
N SER A 9 4.76 -0.90 -11.13
CA SER A 9 4.96 0.34 -11.89
C SER A 9 4.09 0.33 -13.14
N MET A 10 3.38 1.43 -13.40
CA MET A 10 2.64 1.62 -14.65
C MET A 10 3.47 2.29 -15.75
N LYS A 11 4.69 2.74 -15.44
CA LYS A 11 5.51 3.58 -16.34
C LYS A 11 5.71 2.94 -17.71
N GLU A 12 6.03 1.64 -17.75
CA GLU A 12 6.26 0.90 -19.00
C GLU A 12 4.98 0.50 -19.73
N PHE A 13 3.82 0.63 -19.07
CA PHE A 13 2.53 0.17 -19.60
C PHE A 13 1.55 1.32 -19.85
N TRP A 14 2.00 2.57 -19.71
CA TRP A 14 1.16 3.75 -19.86
C TRP A 14 0.53 3.87 -21.26
N THR A 15 1.22 3.38 -22.29
CA THR A 15 0.69 3.31 -23.66
C THR A 15 -0.61 2.50 -23.77
N TYR A 16 -0.80 1.49 -22.92
CA TYR A 16 -2.06 0.74 -22.85
C TYR A 16 -3.17 1.56 -22.18
N VAL A 17 -2.83 2.41 -21.21
CA VAL A 17 -3.78 3.35 -20.60
C VAL A 17 -4.24 4.36 -21.65
N GLU A 18 -3.32 4.96 -22.40
CA GLU A 18 -3.64 5.87 -23.50
C GLU A 18 -4.53 5.19 -24.56
N LYS A 19 -4.16 3.97 -24.96
CA LYS A 19 -4.94 3.18 -25.91
C LYS A 19 -6.36 2.89 -25.41
N SER A 20 -6.56 2.74 -24.10
CA SER A 20 -7.88 2.47 -23.51
C SER A 20 -8.86 3.63 -23.72
N PHE A 21 -8.38 4.88 -23.77
CA PHE A 21 -9.22 6.05 -24.02
C PHE A 21 -9.66 6.17 -25.47
N THR A 22 -8.85 5.69 -26.43
CA THR A 22 -9.15 5.78 -27.86
C THR A 22 -9.72 4.48 -28.44
N TRP A 23 -9.99 3.47 -27.61
CA TRP A 23 -10.47 2.17 -28.07
C TRP A 23 -11.94 2.23 -28.49
N THR A 24 -12.25 1.79 -29.71
CA THR A 24 -13.60 1.86 -30.29
C THR A 24 -14.20 0.50 -30.66
N ASP A 25 -13.42 -0.60 -30.66
CA ASP A 25 -13.93 -1.97 -30.85
C ASP A 25 -14.48 -2.52 -29.52
N LEU A 26 -14.92 -3.78 -29.53
CA LEU A 26 -15.45 -4.48 -28.36
C LEU A 26 -14.44 -4.50 -27.19
N PRO A 27 -14.87 -4.22 -25.95
CA PRO A 27 -14.00 -4.26 -24.77
C PRO A 27 -13.31 -5.62 -24.56
N SER A 28 -13.96 -6.72 -24.94
CA SER A 28 -13.40 -8.09 -24.82
C SER A 28 -12.19 -8.34 -25.72
N LYS A 29 -11.99 -7.52 -26.74
CA LYS A 29 -10.84 -7.59 -27.66
C LYS A 29 -9.72 -6.62 -27.28
N PHE A 30 -9.93 -5.78 -26.26
CA PHE A 30 -8.89 -4.87 -25.82
C PHE A 30 -7.64 -5.69 -25.45
N PRO A 31 -6.44 -5.32 -25.92
CA PRO A 31 -5.22 -6.07 -25.65
C PRO A 31 -4.73 -5.79 -24.22
N THR A 32 -5.48 -6.30 -23.25
CA THR A 32 -5.19 -6.18 -21.82
C THR A 32 -3.79 -6.71 -21.54
N LYS A 33 -2.96 -5.87 -20.93
CA LYS A 33 -1.60 -6.26 -20.57
C LYS A 33 -1.62 -7.07 -19.27
N TYR A 34 -1.12 -8.30 -19.35
CA TYR A 34 -0.82 -9.13 -18.18
C TYR A 34 0.58 -8.78 -17.67
N VAL A 35 0.66 -8.27 -16.45
CA VAL A 35 1.93 -7.98 -15.76
C VAL A 35 2.07 -8.99 -14.62
N GLN A 36 3.04 -9.89 -14.73
CA GLN A 36 3.19 -11.03 -13.82
C GLN A 36 4.11 -10.75 -12.63
N PHE A 37 5.09 -9.87 -12.81
CA PHE A 37 6.12 -9.60 -11.79
C PHE A 37 6.02 -8.17 -11.27
N PRO A 38 5.85 -7.98 -9.94
CA PRO A 38 5.92 -6.66 -9.34
C PRO A 38 7.35 -6.10 -9.43
N VAL A 39 7.48 -4.79 -9.34
CA VAL A 39 8.80 -4.14 -9.28
C VAL A 39 9.44 -4.30 -7.91
N PHE A 40 8.66 -4.60 -6.87
CA PHE A 40 9.14 -4.80 -5.50
C PHE A 40 8.16 -5.67 -4.69
N ILE A 41 8.71 -6.51 -3.81
CA ILE A 41 7.96 -7.36 -2.87
C ILE A 41 8.55 -7.15 -1.48
N ALA A 42 7.69 -6.87 -0.49
CA ALA A 42 8.10 -6.71 0.90
C ALA A 42 7.27 -7.56 1.85
N SER A 43 7.95 -8.20 2.80
CA SER A 43 7.33 -8.91 3.92
C SER A 43 7.55 -8.11 5.21
N VAL A 44 6.68 -7.13 5.44
CA VAL A 44 6.75 -6.22 6.61
C VAL A 44 6.04 -6.82 7.84
N HIS A 45 4.98 -7.58 7.60
CA HIS A 45 4.11 -8.13 8.65
C HIS A 45 4.30 -9.64 8.77
N SER A 46 4.06 -10.17 9.96
CA SER A 46 4.10 -11.62 10.20
C SER A 46 2.82 -12.33 9.76
N ASN A 47 1.77 -11.57 9.46
CA ASN A 47 0.43 -12.05 9.14
C ASN A 47 -0.15 -11.29 7.94
N TYR A 48 -1.41 -11.59 7.56
CA TYR A 48 -2.03 -11.01 6.38
C TYR A 48 -2.12 -9.47 6.48
N VAL A 49 -1.95 -8.81 5.33
CA VAL A 49 -2.04 -7.35 5.23
C VAL A 49 -3.43 -7.01 4.69
N ASP A 50 -4.28 -6.34 5.48
CA ASP A 50 -5.64 -5.96 5.08
C ASP A 50 -5.79 -4.50 4.66
N CYS A 51 -4.82 -3.65 5.00
CA CYS A 51 -4.84 -2.27 4.59
C CYS A 51 -3.45 -1.74 4.26
N SER A 52 -3.33 -1.06 3.12
CA SER A 52 -2.14 -0.32 2.73
C SER A 52 -2.51 0.97 2.00
N ARG A 53 -1.64 1.99 2.18
CA ARG A 53 -1.75 3.31 1.55
C ARG A 53 -0.37 3.89 1.28
N TRP A 54 -0.24 4.60 0.17
CA TRP A 54 0.89 5.49 -0.08
C TRP A 54 0.80 6.73 0.81
N LEU A 55 1.95 7.18 1.30
CA LEU A 55 2.17 8.45 1.97
C LEU A 55 3.43 9.08 1.37
N GLY A 56 3.26 9.85 0.28
CA GLY A 56 4.39 10.27 -0.55
C GLY A 56 5.13 9.05 -1.11
N ASP A 57 6.44 8.98 -0.85
CA ASP A 57 7.30 7.85 -1.24
C ASP A 57 7.30 6.69 -0.22
N PHE A 58 6.60 6.85 0.91
CA PHE A 58 6.49 5.85 1.97
C PHE A 58 5.17 5.06 1.88
N ILE A 59 5.10 3.96 2.61
CA ILE A 59 3.91 3.11 2.69
C ILE A 59 3.48 2.98 4.15
N LEU A 60 2.19 3.26 4.39
CA LEU A 60 1.48 2.84 5.59
C LEU A 60 0.84 1.48 5.32
N SER A 61 0.98 0.55 6.26
CA SER A 61 0.37 -0.78 6.14
C SER A 61 -0.01 -1.35 7.51
N LYS A 62 -1.04 -2.19 7.53
CA LYS A 62 -1.65 -2.74 8.75
C LYS A 62 -1.88 -4.24 8.59
N SER A 63 -1.70 -4.96 9.70
CA SER A 63 -2.07 -6.36 9.90
C SER A 63 -2.88 -6.51 11.21
N VAL A 64 -2.77 -7.65 11.89
CA VAL A 64 -3.41 -7.92 13.21
C VAL A 64 -2.55 -7.55 14.40
N ASP A 65 -1.35 -7.01 14.17
CA ASP A 65 -0.37 -6.73 15.21
C ASP A 65 -0.71 -5.48 16.05
N ASN A 66 -1.95 -5.00 16.03
CA ASN A 66 -2.43 -3.80 16.73
C ASN A 66 -1.61 -2.54 16.40
N GLU A 67 -1.14 -2.43 15.16
CA GLU A 67 -0.35 -1.28 14.71
C GLU A 67 -0.55 -0.98 13.23
N ILE A 68 -0.31 0.29 12.88
CA ILE A 68 -0.01 0.71 11.51
C ILE A 68 1.50 0.92 11.43
N VAL A 69 2.14 0.32 10.43
CA VAL A 69 3.58 0.44 10.18
C VAL A 69 3.80 1.38 9.00
N LEU A 70 4.60 2.41 9.23
CA LEU A 70 5.17 3.28 8.20
C LEU A 70 6.57 2.77 7.83
N TRP A 71 6.79 2.60 6.53
CA TRP A 71 8.06 2.08 6.04
C TRP A 71 8.39 2.60 4.64
N GLU A 72 9.68 2.59 4.32
CA GLU A 72 10.22 3.00 3.03
C GLU A 72 10.68 1.79 2.20
N PRO A 73 10.22 1.63 0.95
CA PRO A 73 10.77 0.64 0.03
C PRO A 73 12.12 1.09 -0.56
N LYS A 74 13.20 0.36 -0.29
CA LYS A 74 14.50 0.56 -0.95
C LYS A 74 14.64 -0.42 -2.10
N MET A 75 14.24 0.00 -3.29
CA MET A 75 14.29 -0.81 -4.51
C MET A 75 15.71 -0.87 -5.07
N LYS A 76 16.10 -2.01 -5.64
CA LYS A 76 17.32 -2.14 -6.44
C LYS A 76 16.97 -2.03 -7.92
N GLU A 77 17.55 -1.04 -8.62
CA GLU A 77 17.26 -0.81 -10.05
C GLU A 77 17.56 -2.04 -10.94
N GLN A 78 18.51 -2.88 -10.55
CA GLN A 78 19.00 -4.01 -11.35
C GLN A 78 18.31 -5.35 -11.04
N SER A 79 17.48 -5.45 -9.99
CA SER A 79 16.81 -6.70 -9.61
C SER A 79 15.34 -6.47 -9.20
N PRO A 80 14.41 -6.44 -10.17
CA PRO A 80 12.98 -6.28 -9.90
C PRO A 80 12.47 -7.34 -8.92
N GLY A 81 11.66 -6.92 -7.96
CA GLY A 81 11.12 -7.78 -6.91
C GLY A 81 12.03 -7.90 -5.68
N GLU A 82 13.31 -7.51 -5.78
CA GLU A 82 14.24 -7.47 -4.65
C GLU A 82 14.43 -6.06 -4.10
N GLY A 83 14.70 -5.98 -2.80
CA GLY A 83 15.11 -4.76 -2.14
C GLY A 83 15.05 -4.92 -0.62
N THR A 84 15.19 -3.82 0.09
CA THR A 84 15.07 -3.78 1.56
C THR A 84 13.93 -2.88 1.97
N VAL A 85 13.49 -3.04 3.21
CA VAL A 85 12.48 -2.20 3.83
C VAL A 85 13.10 -1.53 5.04
N ASP A 86 12.96 -0.22 5.13
CA ASP A 86 13.30 0.54 6.33
C ASP A 86 12.00 0.87 7.08
N ILE A 87 11.84 0.33 8.30
CA ILE A 87 10.71 0.67 9.16
C ILE A 87 11.00 2.01 9.83
N LEU A 88 10.17 3.01 9.54
CA LEU A 88 10.37 4.37 10.03
C LEU A 88 9.61 4.61 11.33
N GLN A 89 8.36 4.14 11.40
CA GLN A 89 7.51 4.36 12.56
C GLN A 89 6.42 3.29 12.68
N LYS A 90 6.00 3.02 13.92
CA LYS A 90 4.86 2.18 14.26
C LYS A 90 3.85 3.01 15.05
N TYR A 91 2.59 2.97 14.64
CA TYR A 91 1.49 3.65 15.31
C TYR A 91 0.62 2.61 16.00
N PRO A 92 0.61 2.56 17.33
CA PRO A 92 -0.26 1.64 18.06
C PRO A 92 -1.73 1.90 17.76
N VAL A 93 -2.47 0.82 17.52
CA VAL A 93 -3.94 0.79 17.37
C VAL A 93 -4.46 -0.36 18.24
N PRO A 94 -4.70 -0.10 19.54
CA PRO A 94 -5.19 -1.14 20.45
C PRO A 94 -6.51 -1.75 19.98
N GLU A 95 -6.69 -3.05 20.27
CA GLU A 95 -7.91 -3.80 19.95
C GLU A 95 -8.22 -3.85 18.44
N CYS A 96 -7.17 -3.92 17.61
CA CYS A 96 -7.23 -3.94 16.16
C CYS A 96 -6.61 -5.22 15.58
N ASP A 97 -6.90 -6.35 16.22
CA ASP A 97 -6.41 -7.70 15.94
C ASP A 97 -7.37 -8.55 15.08
N ILE A 98 -8.54 -7.99 14.75
CA ILE A 98 -9.51 -8.59 13.83
C ILE A 98 -9.26 -8.21 12.36
N TRP A 99 -9.84 -8.99 11.45
CA TRP A 99 -9.58 -8.90 10.02
C TRP A 99 -10.45 -7.87 9.31
N PHE A 100 -9.91 -7.33 8.21
CA PHE A 100 -10.58 -6.42 7.29
C PHE A 100 -10.88 -5.04 7.88
N ILE A 101 -10.04 -4.59 8.81
CA ILE A 101 -10.12 -3.23 9.34
C ILE A 101 -9.26 -2.30 8.51
N LYS A 102 -9.86 -1.21 8.03
CA LYS A 102 -9.19 -0.25 7.15
C LYS A 102 -8.95 1.06 7.86
N PHE A 103 -7.75 1.61 7.68
CA PHE A 103 -7.50 3.01 7.96
C PHE A 103 -7.71 3.86 6.71
N SER A 104 -7.96 5.14 6.89
CA SER A 104 -7.98 6.15 5.83
C SER A 104 -7.19 7.38 6.25
N CYS A 105 -6.69 8.13 5.28
CA CYS A 105 -6.05 9.42 5.51
C CYS A 105 -6.94 10.55 4.97
N ASP A 106 -6.80 11.76 5.50
CA ASP A 106 -7.39 12.95 4.89
C ASP A 106 -6.66 13.33 3.60
N PHE A 107 -7.22 14.26 2.83
CA PHE A 107 -6.68 14.68 1.53
C PHE A 107 -5.24 15.22 1.61
N HIS A 108 -4.90 15.89 2.70
CA HIS A 108 -3.57 16.46 2.90
C HIS A 108 -2.61 15.51 3.62
N TYR A 109 -3.05 14.29 3.95
CA TYR A 109 -2.28 13.36 4.76
C TYR A 109 -1.74 14.00 6.04
N ASN A 110 -2.55 14.83 6.69
CA ASN A 110 -2.28 15.38 8.02
C ASN A 110 -2.83 14.49 9.12
N ALA A 111 -3.84 13.66 8.83
CA ALA A 111 -4.49 12.78 9.79
C ALA A 111 -4.78 11.42 9.18
N ALA A 112 -4.50 10.36 9.94
CA ALA A 112 -4.98 9.01 9.66
C ALA A 112 -6.05 8.63 10.69
N ALA A 113 -7.12 7.98 10.22
CA ALA A 113 -8.27 7.54 10.98
C ALA A 113 -8.42 6.02 10.83
N ILE A 114 -8.60 5.32 11.96
CA ILE A 114 -8.86 3.87 11.98
C ILE A 114 -9.86 3.53 13.08
N GLY A 115 -10.84 2.67 12.76
CA GLY A 115 -11.72 2.08 13.76
C GLY A 115 -11.09 0.82 14.36
N ASN A 116 -11.44 0.47 15.59
CA ASN A 116 -11.03 -0.79 16.21
C ASN A 116 -12.24 -1.67 16.59
N SER A 117 -12.00 -2.87 17.13
CA SER A 117 -13.05 -3.86 17.43
C SER A 117 -14.04 -3.39 18.50
N ILE A 118 -13.70 -2.34 19.25
CA ILE A 118 -14.53 -1.72 20.29
C ILE A 118 -15.16 -0.39 19.85
N SER A 119 -15.21 -0.08 18.55
CA SER A 119 -15.82 1.13 17.96
C SER A 119 -15.15 2.46 18.34
N CYS A 120 -13.86 2.45 18.69
CA CYS A 120 -13.08 3.67 18.94
C CYS A 120 -12.38 4.13 17.65
N LEU A 121 -12.35 5.45 17.42
CA LEU A 121 -11.61 6.09 16.34
C LEU A 121 -10.24 6.54 16.85
N ALA A 122 -9.15 5.97 16.32
CA ALA A 122 -7.81 6.49 16.56
C ALA A 122 -7.46 7.51 15.46
N THR A 123 -7.06 8.74 15.87
CA THR A 123 -6.55 9.77 14.96
C THR A 123 -5.08 10.07 15.28
N ASN A 124 -4.19 9.84 14.31
CA ASN A 124 -2.78 10.23 14.43
C ASN A 124 -2.48 11.39 13.48
N SER A 125 -1.78 12.41 13.99
CA SER A 125 -1.21 13.45 13.13
C SER A 125 -0.07 12.84 12.31
N CYS A 126 -0.15 12.99 11.00
CA CYS A 126 0.92 12.65 10.06
C CYS A 126 1.90 13.83 9.88
N GLN A 127 1.66 14.98 10.53
CA GLN A 127 2.59 16.11 10.55
C GLN A 127 3.83 15.74 11.36
N GLY A 128 4.91 15.43 10.64
CA GLY A 128 6.17 14.90 11.17
C GLY A 128 6.77 13.78 10.33
N ILE A 129 6.02 13.24 9.36
CA ILE A 129 6.46 12.16 8.47
C ILE A 129 6.97 12.70 7.12
N ALA A 130 6.63 13.94 6.77
CA ALA A 130 6.92 14.57 5.47
C ALA A 130 7.91 15.74 5.57
N THR A 131 9.05 15.53 6.21
CA THR A 131 10.19 16.46 6.17
C THR A 131 11.46 15.74 5.77
#